data_AF-A0A978TGV0-F1
#
_entry.id   AF-A0A978TGV0-F1
#
_cell.length_a   1.000
_cell.length_b   1.000
_cell.length_c   1.000
_cell.angle_alpha   90.00
_cell.angle_beta   90.00
_cell.angle_gamma   90.00
#
_symmetry.space_group_name_H-M   'P 1'
#
loop_
_entity.id
_entity.type
_entity.pdbx_description
1 polymer ?
#
loop_
_entity_poly.entity_id
_entity_poly.type
_entity_poly.pdbx_seq_one_letter_code
_entity_poly.pdbx_strand_id
1 'polypeptide(L)'
;MEIPWPRPITLAIPTLTASLLGLLLPGAQAYGSLCPAQLVPQLDAALNQAPLDRAYTGLVVQTLAPPQARRTLFARHGDRLFTPASNVKLLTTAAALHRLGADYRIRTSIYGSALASGLG
;
A
#
# COMPACT_ATOMS: atom_id res chain seq x y z
N MET A 1 24.40 -25.54 -16.30
CA MET A 1 23.33 -25.47 -17.31
C MET A 1 22.50 -24.23 -16.99
N GLU A 2 22.85 -23.10 -17.59
CA GLU A 2 22.14 -21.84 -17.40
C GLU A 2 20.91 -21.83 -18.31
N ILE A 3 19.72 -21.69 -17.72
CA ILE A 3 18.48 -21.56 -18.49
C ILE A 3 18.37 -20.08 -18.86
N PRO A 4 18.45 -19.71 -20.16
CA PRO A 4 18.33 -18.31 -20.57
C PRO A 4 16.89 -17.83 -20.35
N TRP A 5 16.73 -16.65 -19.75
CA TRP A 5 15.41 -16.06 -19.49
C TRP A 5 14.69 -15.70 -20.79
N PRO A 6 13.35 -15.86 -20.84
CA PRO A 6 12.56 -15.36 -21.95
C PRO A 6 12.67 -13.83 -22.01
N ARG A 7 12.90 -13.31 -23.21
CA ARG A 7 12.88 -11.87 -23.47
C ARG A 7 11.45 -11.34 -23.28
N PRO A 8 11.25 -10.16 -22.68
CA PRO A 8 9.91 -9.61 -22.52
C PRO A 8 9.27 -9.43 -23.91
N ILE A 9 8.06 -9.98 -24.07
CA ILE A 9 7.25 -9.76 -25.26
C ILE A 9 6.77 -8.31 -25.21
N THR A 10 7.32 -7.46 -26.07
CA THR A 10 6.83 -6.09 -26.25
C THR A 10 5.46 -6.14 -26.93
N LEU A 11 4.40 -6.09 -26.12
CA LEU A 11 3.03 -5.93 -26.62
C LEU A 11 2.89 -4.49 -27.13
N ALA A 12 2.85 -4.29 -28.45
CA ALA A 12 2.48 -3.01 -29.03
C ALA A 12 1.00 -2.77 -28.74
N ILE A 13 0.70 -1.82 -27.84
CA ILE A 13 -0.66 -1.42 -27.53
C ILE A 13 -1.15 -0.51 -28.68
N PRO A 14 -2.16 -0.92 -29.48
CA PRO A 14 -2.77 0.00 -30.43
C PRO A 14 -3.53 1.08 -29.65
N THR A 15 -3.08 2.33 -29.77
CA THR A 15 -3.75 3.50 -29.19
C THR A 15 -5.03 3.78 -29.97
N LEU A 16 -6.15 3.23 -29.51
CA LEU A 16 -7.49 3.53 -30.01
C LEU A 16 -8.21 4.50 -29.06
N THR A 17 -8.25 5.75 -29.50
CA THR A 17 -9.24 6.81 -29.27
C THR A 17 -10.30 6.57 -28.19
N ALA A 18 -10.16 7.22 -27.03
CA ALA A 18 -11.20 7.36 -26.02
C ALA A 18 -11.45 8.84 -25.70
N SER A 19 -12.15 9.55 -26.60
CA SER A 19 -12.47 10.98 -26.45
C SER A 19 -13.91 11.28 -26.02
N LEU A 20 -14.66 10.33 -25.43
CA LEU A 20 -16.06 10.58 -25.05
C LEU A 20 -16.53 9.90 -23.75
N LEU A 21 -15.69 9.89 -22.69
CA LEU A 21 -16.10 9.43 -21.35
C LEU A 21 -15.79 10.45 -20.22
N GLY A 22 -15.75 11.74 -20.54
CA GLY A 22 -15.44 12.79 -19.56
C GLY A 22 -16.62 13.30 -18.74
N LEU A 23 -17.88 12.95 -19.06
CA LEU A 23 -19.06 13.67 -18.59
C LEU A 23 -19.72 13.13 -17.31
N LEU A 24 -19.16 12.11 -16.66
CA LEU A 24 -19.78 11.42 -15.51
C LEU A 24 -18.96 11.46 -14.22
N LEU A 25 -17.85 12.20 -14.19
CA LEU A 25 -17.05 12.37 -12.98
C LEU A 25 -17.59 13.58 -12.20
N PRO A 26 -18.36 13.40 -11.10
CA PRO A 26 -18.60 14.50 -10.16
C PRO A 26 -17.24 15.08 -9.75
N GLY A 27 -17.18 16.40 -9.80
CA GLY A 27 -15.95 17.19 -9.90
C GLY A 27 -14.79 16.63 -9.09
N ALA A 28 -13.64 16.56 -9.74
CA ALA A 28 -12.37 16.72 -9.05
C ALA A 28 -12.50 18.01 -8.23
N GLN A 29 -12.91 17.87 -6.97
CA GLN A 29 -12.80 18.95 -6.02
C GLN A 29 -11.32 19.29 -6.04
N ALA A 30 -10.99 20.46 -6.58
CA ALA A 30 -9.71 21.05 -6.31
C ALA A 30 -9.65 21.11 -4.79
N TYR A 31 -8.90 20.21 -4.17
CA TYR A 31 -8.59 20.31 -2.76
C TYR A 31 -7.79 21.61 -2.64
N GLY A 32 -8.51 22.70 -2.40
CA GLY A 32 -7.90 23.99 -2.12
C GLY A 32 -6.89 23.77 -1.00
N SER A 33 -5.78 24.49 -1.02
CA SER A 33 -4.79 24.39 0.05
C SER A 33 -5.52 24.53 1.39
N LEU A 34 -5.54 23.47 2.18
CA LEU A 34 -6.15 23.50 3.49
C LEU A 34 -5.33 24.46 4.35
N CYS A 35 -5.93 25.56 4.80
CA CYS A 35 -5.30 26.36 5.84
C CYS A 35 -5.07 25.46 7.05
N PRO A 36 -3.87 25.44 7.67
CA PRO A 36 -3.60 24.57 8.81
C PRO A 36 -4.62 24.69 9.94
N ALA A 37 -5.17 25.89 10.15
CA ALA A 37 -6.22 26.17 11.13
C ALA A 37 -7.56 25.44 10.86
N GLN A 38 -7.82 25.03 9.62
CA GLN A 38 -9.06 24.37 9.21
C GLN A 38 -8.96 22.84 9.25
N LEU A 39 -7.76 22.27 9.37
CA LEU A 39 -7.56 20.82 9.32
C LEU A 39 -8.35 20.08 10.40
N VAL A 40 -8.22 20.51 11.66
CA VAL A 40 -8.86 19.88 12.82
C VAL A 40 -10.38 19.89 12.69
N PRO A 41 -11.06 21.05 12.53
CA PRO A 41 -12.53 21.07 12.46
C PRO A 41 -13.09 20.30 11.27
N GLN A 42 -12.38 20.24 10.14
CA GLN A 42 -12.82 19.47 8.98
C GLN A 42 -12.68 17.96 9.19
N LEU A 43 -11.56 17.50 9.78
CA LEU A 43 -11.38 16.09 10.13
C LEU A 43 -12.40 15.66 11.19
N ASP A 44 -12.65 16.49 12.20
CA ASP A 44 -13.65 16.19 13.21
C ASP A 44 -15.06 16.11 12.62
N ALA A 45 -15.42 17.06 11.76
CA ALA A 45 -16.70 17.02 11.05
C ALA A 45 -16.82 15.72 10.24
N ALA A 46 -15.82 15.37 9.43
CA ALA A 46 -15.81 14.19 8.59
C ALA A 46 -15.92 12.88 9.40
N LEU A 47 -15.20 12.77 10.52
CA LEU A 47 -15.22 11.60 11.38
C LEU A 47 -16.51 11.48 12.21
N ASN A 48 -17.31 12.55 12.31
CA ASN A 48 -18.60 12.58 12.99
C ASN A 48 -19.79 12.53 12.01
N GLN A 49 -19.56 12.32 10.71
CA GLN A 49 -20.62 12.05 9.74
C GLN A 49 -20.92 10.55 9.66
N ALA A 50 -22.17 10.22 9.32
CA ALA A 50 -22.52 8.84 8.98
C ALA A 50 -21.70 8.35 7.76
N PRO A 51 -21.23 7.08 7.75
CA PRO A 51 -21.46 6.05 8.77
C PRO A 51 -20.38 5.98 9.87
N LEU A 52 -19.43 6.92 9.91
CA LEU A 52 -18.31 6.90 10.85
C LEU A 52 -18.67 7.38 12.26
N ASP A 53 -19.76 8.14 12.39
CA ASP A 53 -20.33 8.62 13.66
C ASP A 53 -20.59 7.51 14.68
N ARG A 54 -20.86 6.28 14.22
CA ARG A 54 -21.07 5.09 15.06
C ARG A 54 -19.87 4.15 15.10
N ALA A 55 -18.86 4.38 14.28
CA ALA A 55 -17.68 3.54 14.19
C ALA A 55 -16.65 3.93 15.26
N TYR A 56 -15.91 2.93 15.76
CA TYR A 56 -14.72 3.21 16.55
C TYR A 56 -13.55 3.48 15.59
N THR A 57 -13.23 4.75 15.38
CA THR A 57 -12.19 5.18 14.43
C THR A 57 -10.99 5.76 15.15
N GLY A 58 -9.79 5.35 14.72
CA GLY A 58 -8.53 5.98 15.07
C GLY A 58 -7.93 6.71 13.86
N LEU A 59 -7.47 7.94 14.06
CA LEU A 59 -6.82 8.73 13.00
C LEU A 59 -5.71 9.60 13.60
N VAL A 60 -4.51 9.47 13.04
CA VAL A 60 -3.35 10.26 13.44
C VAL A 60 -2.73 10.85 12.18
N VAL A 61 -2.55 12.18 12.17
CA VAL A 61 -1.89 12.91 11.09
C VAL A 61 -0.63 13.55 11.66
N GLN A 62 0.51 13.31 11.02
CA GLN A 62 1.80 13.85 11.45
C GLN A 62 2.58 14.41 10.27
N THR A 63 3.49 15.34 10.55
CA THR A 63 4.44 15.81 9.54
C THR A 63 5.42 14.69 9.17
N LEU A 64 5.87 14.68 7.91
CA LEU A 64 6.97 13.81 7.49
C LEU A 64 8.29 14.43 7.95
N ALA A 65 8.74 14.06 9.14
CA ALA A 65 9.99 14.52 9.73
C ALA A 65 10.64 13.40 10.58
N PRO A 66 11.94 13.52 10.91
CA PRO A 66 12.59 12.64 11.86
C PRO A 66 11.81 12.59 13.19
N PRO A 67 11.87 11.49 13.96
CA PRO A 67 11.05 11.32 15.17
C PRO A 67 11.12 12.50 16.15
N GLN A 68 12.29 13.12 16.32
CA GLN A 68 12.52 14.24 17.24
C GLN A 68 11.86 15.55 16.79
N ALA A 69 11.63 15.71 15.49
CA ALA A 69 11.03 16.91 14.88
C ALA A 69 9.60 16.65 14.35
N ARG A 70 9.07 15.44 14.56
CA ARG A 70 7.76 15.04 14.09
C ARG A 70 6.68 15.72 14.91
N ARG A 71 5.78 16.43 14.22
CA ARG A 71 4.66 17.13 14.85
C ARG A 71 3.36 16.42 14.50
N THR A 72 2.60 16.06 15.53
CA THR A 72 1.22 15.60 15.37
C THR A 72 0.33 16.79 15.06
N LEU A 73 -0.38 16.73 13.94
CA LEU A 73 -1.30 17.76 13.46
C LEU A 73 -2.74 17.48 13.90
N PHE A 74 -3.07 16.20 14.05
CA PHE A 74 -4.36 15.72 14.50
C PHE A 74 -4.20 14.33 15.09
N ALA A 75 -4.91 14.02 16.18
CA ALA A 75 -4.97 12.68 16.74
C ALA A 75 -6.35 12.43 17.39
N ARG A 76 -7.03 11.39 16.92
CA ARG A 76 -8.23 10.81 17.55
C ARG A 76 -7.94 9.33 17.82
N HIS A 77 -8.03 8.92 19.08
CA HIS A 77 -7.78 7.54 19.53
C HIS A 77 -6.45 6.94 19.02
N GLY A 78 -5.41 7.76 18.87
CA GLY A 78 -4.14 7.34 18.25
C GLY A 78 -3.33 6.33 19.05
N ASP A 79 -3.64 6.17 20.33
CA ASP A 79 -3.02 5.27 21.30
C ASP A 79 -3.84 4.00 21.56
N ARG A 80 -4.96 3.83 20.83
CA ARG A 80 -5.89 2.72 21.02
C ARG A 80 -5.60 1.57 20.06
N LEU A 81 -5.98 0.36 20.48
CA LEU A 81 -5.78 -0.85 19.68
C LEU A 81 -6.95 -1.07 18.73
N PHE A 82 -6.63 -1.47 17.49
CA PHE A 82 -7.60 -1.77 16.44
C PHE A 82 -7.18 -3.05 15.72
N THR A 83 -8.13 -3.72 15.06
CA THR A 83 -7.83 -4.80 14.12
C THR A 83 -7.31 -4.19 12.81
N PRO A 84 -6.01 -4.33 12.46
CA PRO A 84 -5.42 -3.60 11.34
C PRO A 84 -5.83 -4.16 9.96
N ALA A 85 -6.47 -5.34 9.91
CA ALA A 85 -6.74 -6.07 8.67
C ALA A 85 -5.48 -6.11 7.78
N SER A 86 -5.59 -5.75 6.50
CA SER A 86 -4.45 -5.74 5.58
C SER A 86 -3.37 -4.70 5.91
N ASN A 87 -3.60 -3.72 6.80
CA ASN A 87 -2.56 -2.76 7.21
C ASN A 87 -1.42 -3.44 7.96
N VAL A 88 -1.63 -4.66 8.51
CA VAL A 88 -0.56 -5.49 9.09
C VAL A 88 0.57 -5.74 8.08
N LYS A 89 0.26 -5.74 6.77
CA LYS A 89 1.26 -5.91 5.70
C LYS A 89 2.36 -4.84 5.76
N LEU A 90 2.09 -3.62 6.26
CA LEU A 90 3.12 -2.60 6.42
C LEU A 90 4.24 -3.07 7.36
N LEU A 91 3.87 -3.66 8.51
CA LEU A 91 4.83 -4.20 9.47
C LEU A 91 5.51 -5.46 8.94
N THR A 92 4.76 -6.38 8.34
CA THR A 92 5.32 -7.61 7.76
C THR A 92 6.33 -7.30 6.66
N THR A 93 6.01 -6.37 5.76
CA THR A 93 6.92 -5.96 4.68
C THR A 93 8.15 -5.24 5.22
N ALA A 94 7.99 -4.34 6.19
CA ALA A 94 9.14 -3.68 6.83
C ALA A 94 10.06 -4.71 7.51
N ALA A 95 9.49 -5.69 8.22
CA ALA A 95 10.25 -6.76 8.85
C ALA A 95 10.94 -7.66 7.80
N ALA A 96 10.24 -8.02 6.72
CA ALA A 96 10.81 -8.82 5.63
C ALA A 96 11.96 -8.09 4.94
N LEU A 97 11.81 -6.81 4.61
CA LEU A 97 12.87 -5.98 4.05
C LEU A 97 14.07 -5.87 5.00
N HIS A 98 13.82 -5.66 6.29
CA HIS A 98 14.87 -5.57 7.30
C HIS A 98 15.61 -6.91 7.51
N ARG A 99 14.93 -8.05 7.39
CA ARG A 99 15.50 -9.38 7.66
C ARG A 99 16.12 -10.05 6.43
N LEU A 100 15.48 -9.91 5.27
CA LEU A 100 15.87 -10.59 4.04
C LEU A 100 16.71 -9.69 3.12
N GLY A 101 16.53 -8.37 3.22
CA GLY A 101 17.09 -7.40 2.29
C GLY A 101 16.21 -7.20 1.05
N ALA A 102 16.45 -6.10 0.33
CA ALA A 102 15.68 -5.74 -0.87
C ALA A 102 15.92 -6.69 -2.06
N ASP A 103 17.08 -7.34 -2.10
CA ASP A 103 17.50 -8.22 -3.20
C ASP A 103 17.18 -9.70 -2.95
N TYR A 104 16.48 -10.03 -1.86
CA TYR A 104 16.17 -11.41 -1.53
C TYR A 104 15.31 -12.06 -2.61
N ARG A 105 15.71 -13.27 -3.04
CA ARG A 105 14.99 -14.07 -4.03
C ARG A 105 14.49 -15.36 -3.41
N ILE A 106 13.19 -15.61 -3.53
CA ILE A 106 12.59 -16.89 -3.13
C ILE A 106 13.00 -17.95 -4.16
N ARG A 107 13.68 -19.01 -3.71
CA ARG A 107 14.13 -20.12 -4.55
C ARG A 107 13.13 -21.27 -4.53
N THR A 108 12.59 -21.61 -5.69
CA THR A 108 11.83 -22.86 -5.89
C THR A 108 12.77 -23.93 -6.44
N SER A 109 12.76 -25.15 -5.90
CA SER A 109 13.68 -26.23 -6.31
C SER A 109 12.91 -27.54 -6.53
N ILE A 110 13.36 -28.33 -7.50
CA ILE A 110 12.82 -29.65 -7.82
C ILE A 110 13.89 -30.69 -7.44
N TYR A 111 13.49 -31.75 -6.75
CA TYR A 111 14.38 -32.84 -6.31
C TYR A 111 13.91 -34.16 -6.91
N GLY A 112 14.85 -35.05 -7.25
CA GLY A 112 14.56 -36.39 -7.75
C GLY A 112 15.66 -37.37 -7.33
N SER A 113 15.27 -38.62 -7.09
CA SER A 113 16.21 -39.73 -6.87
C SER A 113 16.51 -40.40 -8.21
N ALA A 114 17.79 -40.61 -8.52
CA ALA A 114 18.15 -41.48 -9.64
C ALA A 114 17.65 -42.90 -9.34
N LEU A 115 16.88 -43.49 -10.25
CA LEU A 115 16.65 -44.94 -10.21
C LEU A 115 18.00 -45.59 -10.51
N ALA A 116 18.47 -46.47 -9.61
CA ALA A 116 19.63 -47.30 -9.88
C ALA A 116 19.43 -47.96 -11.25
N SER A 117 20.35 -47.70 -12.19
CA SER A 117 20.33 -48.31 -13.51
C SER A 117 20.34 -49.83 -13.31
N GLY A 118 19.20 -50.47 -13.51
CA GLY A 118 19.05 -51.91 -13.46
C GLY A 118 19.87 -52.53 -14.60
N LEU A 119 21.07 -52.98 -14.27
CA LEU A 119 21.80 -53.97 -15.04
C LEU A 119 21.66 -55.31 -14.32
N GLY A 120 20.88 -56.20 -14.92
CA GLY A 120 20.66 -57.59 -14.53
C GLY A 120 19.98 -58.31 -15.68
#